data_AF-A0A7C1ZDN3-F1
#
_entry.id   AF-A0A7C1ZDN3-F1
#
_cell.length_a   1.000
_cell.length_b   1.000
_cell.length_c   1.000
_cell.angle_alpha   90.00
_cell.angle_beta   90.00
_cell.angle_gamma   90.00
#
_symmetry.space_group_name_H-M   'P 1'
#
loop_
_entity.id
_entity.type
_entity.pdbx_description
1 polymer ?
#
loop_
_entity_poly.entity_id
_entity_poly.type
_entity_poly.pdbx_seq_one_letter_code
_entity_poly.pdbx_strand_id
1 'polypeptide(L)'
;MRPRKTERDQQTINAFKQHKVLTFVVLCSLLQLSIATVRRRLKGWNVLSSYNKAGQYYTLPVIPEFNKQGLWKHKGVFFSKHGTLKNTVIHLVRISKRGLSNFELEEILGVNPNSYLPQCKQLAGLRREKHKRQVVYFAADKELYKQQKQNRFPPEPTALKLPPDAITITVLVELVKHPGSSPEQLSEMLRREGCEVDADMIDNLLERHGLKKKPNMSE
;
A
#
# COMPACT_ATOMS: atom_id res chain seq x y z
N MET A 1 -8.55 42.37 -36.60
CA MET A 1 -8.32 41.71 -35.29
C MET A 1 -9.22 40.47 -35.23
N ARG A 2 -8.70 39.23 -35.28
CA ARG A 2 -9.53 38.01 -35.43
C ARG A 2 -10.19 37.60 -34.09
N PRO A 3 -11.52 37.61 -33.95
CA PRO A 3 -12.21 37.14 -32.74
C PRO A 3 -12.53 35.61 -32.79
N ARG A 4 -12.02 34.86 -33.78
CA ARG A 4 -12.56 33.55 -34.20
C ARG A 4 -12.15 32.32 -33.36
N LYS A 5 -11.41 32.46 -32.27
CA LYS A 5 -10.90 31.30 -31.50
C LYS A 5 -11.67 30.96 -30.22
N THR A 6 -12.57 31.82 -29.76
CA THR A 6 -13.23 31.69 -28.45
C THR A 6 -14.57 30.97 -28.50
N GLU A 7 -15.32 31.11 -29.60
CA GLU A 7 -16.67 30.54 -29.72
C GLU A 7 -16.67 29.00 -29.76
N ARG A 8 -15.81 28.39 -30.59
CA ARG A 8 -15.67 26.93 -30.67
C ARG A 8 -15.08 26.33 -29.40
N ASP A 9 -14.17 27.06 -28.76
CA ASP A 9 -13.63 26.69 -27.45
C ASP A 9 -14.78 26.63 -26.43
N GLN A 10 -15.64 27.66 -26.41
CA GLN A 10 -16.82 27.72 -25.53
C GLN A 10 -17.85 26.62 -25.85
N GLN A 11 -18.12 26.35 -27.13
CA GLN A 11 -18.99 25.26 -27.56
C GLN A 11 -18.45 23.90 -27.09
N THR A 12 -17.15 23.68 -27.21
CA THR A 12 -16.49 22.44 -26.74
C THR A 12 -16.58 22.30 -25.23
N ILE A 13 -16.37 23.40 -24.48
CA ILE A 13 -16.52 23.43 -23.02
C ILE A 13 -17.97 23.13 -22.62
N ASN A 14 -18.95 23.68 -23.32
CA ASN A 14 -20.36 23.40 -23.07
C ASN A 14 -20.71 21.94 -23.37
N ALA A 15 -20.17 21.37 -24.45
CA ALA A 15 -20.33 19.95 -24.76
C ALA A 15 -19.77 19.04 -23.66
N PHE A 16 -18.61 19.40 -23.07
CA PHE A 16 -18.08 18.73 -21.88
C PHE A 16 -19.03 18.85 -20.69
N LYS A 17 -19.59 20.03 -20.41
CA LYS A 17 -20.54 20.20 -19.29
C LYS A 17 -21.79 19.34 -19.45
N GLN A 18 -22.28 19.17 -20.69
CA GLN A 18 -23.46 18.36 -20.99
C GLN A 18 -23.18 16.85 -20.91
N HIS A 19 -22.12 16.38 -21.59
CA HIS A 19 -21.86 14.94 -21.76
C HIS A 19 -20.91 14.37 -20.69
N LYS A 20 -20.24 15.24 -19.93
CA LYS A 20 -19.16 14.98 -18.96
C LYS A 20 -17.88 14.40 -19.57
N VAL A 21 -18.01 13.46 -20.50
CA VAL A 21 -16.92 12.72 -21.13
C VAL A 21 -17.06 12.75 -22.65
N LEU A 22 -15.99 13.07 -23.36
CA LEU A 22 -15.94 13.12 -24.83
C LEU A 22 -14.76 12.30 -25.37
N THR A 23 -14.82 11.88 -26.64
CA THR A 23 -13.72 11.20 -27.33
C THR A 23 -12.90 12.17 -28.16
N PHE A 24 -11.67 11.79 -28.52
CA PHE A 24 -10.81 12.64 -29.36
C PHE A 24 -11.44 12.98 -30.72
N VAL A 25 -12.17 12.04 -31.32
CA VAL A 25 -12.87 12.24 -32.61
C VAL A 25 -13.92 13.35 -32.51
N VAL A 26 -14.73 13.32 -31.44
CA VAL A 26 -15.74 14.36 -31.19
C VAL A 26 -15.06 15.71 -30.94
N LEU A 27 -13.95 15.75 -30.21
CA LEU A 27 -13.20 16.98 -29.96
C LEU A 27 -12.64 17.60 -31.24
N CYS A 28 -12.13 16.78 -32.16
CA CYS A 28 -11.69 17.24 -33.48
C CYS A 28 -12.85 17.81 -34.30
N SER A 29 -14.03 17.17 -34.26
CA SER A 29 -15.24 17.62 -34.94
C SER A 29 -15.73 18.97 -34.40
N LEU A 30 -15.79 19.14 -33.08
CA LEU A 30 -16.27 20.38 -32.44
C LEU A 30 -15.32 21.57 -32.69
N LEU A 31 -14.00 21.33 -32.60
CA LEU A 31 -13.02 22.39 -32.79
C LEU A 31 -12.77 22.70 -34.27
N GLN A 32 -12.93 21.70 -35.15
CA GLN A 32 -12.56 21.74 -36.57
C GLN A 32 -11.12 22.23 -36.76
N LEU A 33 -10.20 21.66 -35.96
CA LEU A 33 -8.78 21.98 -35.97
C LEU A 33 -7.95 20.74 -36.29
N SER A 34 -6.71 20.95 -36.72
CA SER A 34 -5.75 19.85 -36.87
C SER A 34 -5.52 19.13 -35.53
N ILE A 35 -5.22 17.83 -35.61
CA ILE A 35 -4.96 16.96 -34.46
C ILE A 35 -3.93 17.58 -33.50
N ALA A 36 -2.84 18.13 -34.03
CA ALA A 36 -1.79 18.78 -33.24
C ALA A 36 -2.33 20.01 -32.47
N THR A 37 -3.20 20.80 -33.11
CA THR A 37 -3.80 21.98 -32.49
C THR A 37 -4.81 21.60 -31.41
N VAL A 38 -5.65 20.58 -31.66
CA VAL A 38 -6.59 20.04 -30.66
C VAL A 38 -5.81 19.59 -29.42
N ARG A 39 -4.76 18.78 -29.58
CA ARG A 39 -3.91 18.34 -28.45
C ARG A 39 -3.34 19.52 -27.66
N ARG A 40 -2.85 20.57 -28.33
CA ARG A 40 -2.35 21.78 -27.67
C ARG A 40 -3.45 22.50 -26.87
N ARG A 41 -4.68 22.58 -27.41
CA ARG A 41 -5.83 23.16 -26.71
C ARG A 41 -6.21 22.36 -25.47
N LEU A 42 -6.34 21.03 -25.61
CA LEU A 42 -6.66 20.15 -24.49
C LEU A 42 -5.62 20.24 -23.37
N LYS A 43 -4.33 20.35 -23.73
CA LYS A 43 -3.25 20.60 -22.77
C LYS A 43 -3.43 21.94 -22.05
N GLY A 44 -3.77 23.01 -22.76
CA GLY A 44 -4.04 24.32 -22.16
C GLY A 44 -5.24 24.34 -21.21
N TRP A 45 -6.23 23.47 -21.42
CA TRP A 45 -7.38 23.29 -20.53
C TRP A 45 -7.16 22.26 -19.43
N ASN A 46 -5.96 21.67 -19.33
CA ASN A 46 -5.63 20.60 -18.39
C ASN A 46 -6.58 19.40 -18.46
N VAL A 47 -7.12 19.09 -19.65
CA VAL A 47 -8.06 17.98 -19.84
C VAL A 47 -7.43 16.67 -19.38
N LEU A 48 -8.20 15.91 -18.61
CA LEU A 48 -7.80 14.59 -18.14
C LEU A 48 -8.20 13.53 -19.17
N SER A 49 -7.30 12.60 -19.44
CA SER A 49 -7.60 11.40 -20.21
C SER A 49 -7.98 10.24 -19.27
N SER A 50 -8.81 9.32 -19.74
CA SER A 50 -9.10 8.09 -19.01
C SER A 50 -7.82 7.28 -18.81
N TYR A 51 -7.68 6.62 -17.67
CA TYR A 51 -6.57 5.69 -17.46
C TYR A 51 -6.90 4.28 -17.98
N ASN A 52 -8.19 4.00 -18.21
CA ASN A 52 -8.67 2.80 -18.88
C ASN A 52 -9.03 3.07 -20.35
N LYS A 53 -9.45 2.03 -21.08
CA LYS A 53 -9.88 2.12 -22.50
C LYS A 53 -8.84 2.82 -23.39
N ALA A 54 -7.56 2.54 -23.17
CA ALA A 54 -6.42 3.11 -23.89
C ALA A 54 -6.37 4.65 -23.92
N GLY A 55 -6.99 5.34 -22.94
CA GLY A 55 -6.95 6.81 -22.86
C GLY A 55 -7.75 7.54 -23.92
N GLN A 56 -8.75 6.88 -24.52
CA GLN A 56 -9.54 7.43 -25.62
C GLN A 56 -10.61 8.45 -25.19
N TYR A 57 -10.88 8.55 -23.88
CA TYR A 57 -11.91 9.41 -23.32
C TYR A 57 -11.30 10.56 -22.53
N TYR A 58 -11.97 11.69 -22.57
CA TYR A 58 -11.48 12.96 -22.04
C TYR A 58 -12.54 13.66 -21.18
N THR A 59 -12.10 14.39 -20.16
CA THR A 59 -12.97 15.22 -19.31
C THR A 59 -12.23 16.48 -18.85
N LEU A 60 -12.96 17.58 -18.63
CA LEU A 60 -12.40 18.77 -17.98
C LEU A 60 -12.15 18.48 -16.49
N PRO A 61 -11.10 19.05 -15.86
CA PRO A 61 -10.78 18.82 -14.44
C PRO A 61 -11.89 19.17 -13.45
N VAL A 62 -12.77 20.10 -13.81
CA VAL A 62 -13.86 20.60 -12.95
C VAL A 62 -15.09 19.69 -12.91
N ILE A 63 -15.16 18.68 -13.77
CA ILE A 63 -16.33 17.80 -13.93
C ILE A 63 -16.27 16.57 -13.00
N PRO A 64 -15.14 15.84 -12.89
CA PRO A 64 -15.06 14.66 -12.06
C PRO A 64 -15.27 14.94 -10.57
N GLU A 65 -16.12 14.14 -9.95
CA GLU A 65 -16.24 14.07 -8.49
C GLU A 65 -15.30 12.98 -7.99
N PHE A 66 -14.05 13.36 -7.73
CA PHE A 66 -13.03 12.40 -7.28
C PHE A 66 -13.32 11.90 -5.86
N ASN A 67 -13.19 10.59 -5.66
CA ASN A 67 -13.26 10.00 -4.33
C ASN A 67 -12.00 10.34 -3.50
N LYS A 68 -11.94 9.84 -2.24
CA LYS A 68 -10.80 10.07 -1.33
C LYS A 68 -9.45 9.62 -1.92
N GLN A 69 -9.46 8.61 -2.78
CA GLN A 69 -8.27 8.08 -3.46
C GLN A 69 -7.92 8.84 -4.76
N GLY A 70 -8.71 9.85 -5.13
CA GLY A 70 -8.50 10.65 -6.34
C GLY A 70 -9.00 10.00 -7.63
N LEU A 71 -9.92 9.03 -7.52
CA LEU A 71 -10.48 8.30 -8.66
C LEU A 71 -11.93 8.72 -8.91
N TRP A 72 -12.30 8.81 -10.18
CA TRP A 72 -13.68 9.02 -10.61
C TRP A 72 -14.04 7.98 -11.68
N LYS A 73 -15.14 7.26 -11.45
CA LYS A 73 -15.64 6.24 -12.37
C LYS A 73 -16.97 6.74 -12.95
N HIS A 74 -17.05 6.86 -14.28
CA HIS A 74 -18.25 7.33 -14.96
C HIS A 74 -18.59 6.43 -16.15
N LYS A 75 -19.73 5.73 -16.10
CA LYS A 75 -20.23 4.86 -17.19
C LYS A 75 -19.16 3.90 -17.77
N GLY A 76 -18.35 3.30 -16.90
CA GLY A 76 -17.27 2.38 -17.32
C GLY A 76 -15.99 3.04 -17.82
N VAL A 77 -15.90 4.38 -17.81
CA VAL A 77 -14.69 5.16 -18.10
C VAL A 77 -14.12 5.70 -16.79
N PHE A 78 -12.82 5.50 -16.58
CA PHE A 78 -12.20 5.82 -15.31
C PHE A 78 -11.11 6.87 -15.44
N PHE A 79 -11.14 7.84 -14.53
CA PHE A 79 -10.24 8.99 -14.48
C PHE A 79 -9.56 9.09 -13.12
N SER A 80 -8.38 9.71 -13.13
CA SER A 80 -7.59 9.96 -11.95
C SER A 80 -7.15 11.40 -11.92
N LYS A 81 -7.18 12.01 -10.72
CA LYS A 81 -6.59 13.35 -10.50
C LYS A 81 -5.08 13.38 -10.79
N HIS A 82 -4.43 12.22 -10.82
CA HIS A 82 -3.01 12.06 -11.14
C HIS A 82 -2.74 11.82 -12.64
N GLY A 83 -3.79 11.86 -13.47
CA GLY A 83 -3.70 11.66 -14.91
C GLY A 83 -3.57 10.19 -15.29
N THR A 84 -2.34 9.74 -15.56
CA THR A 84 -2.09 8.40 -16.11
C THR A 84 -2.27 7.28 -15.08
N LEU A 85 -2.51 6.06 -15.56
CA LEU A 85 -2.56 4.85 -14.70
C LEU A 85 -1.28 4.71 -13.86
N LYS A 86 -0.11 4.94 -14.49
CA LYS A 86 1.19 4.91 -13.82
C LYS A 86 1.24 5.85 -12.63
N ASN A 87 0.94 7.14 -12.83
CA ASN A 87 0.99 8.13 -11.76
C ASN A 87 -0.04 7.86 -10.66
N THR A 88 -1.17 7.30 -11.05
CA THR A 88 -2.23 6.87 -10.12
C THR A 88 -1.74 5.76 -9.21
N VAL A 89 -1.11 4.72 -9.76
CA VAL A 89 -0.54 3.62 -8.97
C VAL A 89 0.57 4.12 -8.04
N ILE A 90 1.44 5.01 -8.53
CA ILE A 90 2.48 5.64 -7.69
C ILE A 90 1.83 6.36 -6.50
N HIS A 91 0.79 7.16 -6.73
CA HIS A 91 0.09 7.85 -5.66
C HIS A 91 -0.57 6.89 -4.66
N LEU A 92 -1.32 5.90 -5.16
CA LEU A 92 -2.04 4.92 -4.32
C LEU A 92 -1.07 4.14 -3.42
N VAL A 93 0.06 3.69 -3.96
CA VAL A 93 1.07 2.99 -3.17
C VAL A 93 1.70 3.94 -2.14
N ARG A 94 1.99 5.19 -2.51
CA ARG A 94 2.59 6.17 -1.58
C ARG A 94 1.67 6.49 -0.39
N ILE A 95 0.35 6.56 -0.58
CA ILE A 95 -0.59 6.81 0.52
C ILE A 95 -0.95 5.54 1.32
N SER A 96 -0.59 4.36 0.84
CA SER A 96 -0.84 3.10 1.55
C SER A 96 0.11 2.93 2.73
N LYS A 97 -0.42 2.48 3.87
CA LYS A 97 0.39 2.15 5.05
C LYS A 97 1.19 0.85 4.91
N ARG A 98 0.82 -0.03 3.96
CA ARG A 98 1.39 -1.39 3.83
C ARG A 98 1.79 -1.75 2.39
N GLY A 99 2.01 -0.74 1.54
CA GLY A 99 2.11 -0.94 0.09
C GLY A 99 0.81 -1.50 -0.49
N LEU A 100 0.82 -1.91 -1.76
CA LEU A 100 -0.34 -2.52 -2.41
C LEU A 100 0.07 -3.68 -3.30
N SER A 101 -0.66 -4.78 -3.22
CA SER A 101 -0.55 -5.88 -4.17
C SER A 101 -1.27 -5.61 -5.48
N ASN A 102 -0.98 -6.42 -6.49
CA ASN A 102 -1.74 -6.39 -7.75
C ASN A 102 -3.25 -6.55 -7.55
N PHE A 103 -3.66 -7.43 -6.63
CA PHE A 103 -5.08 -7.67 -6.36
C PHE A 103 -5.73 -6.44 -5.71
N GLU A 104 -5.10 -5.89 -4.66
CA GLU A 104 -5.58 -4.67 -4.00
C GLU A 104 -5.62 -3.48 -4.98
N LEU A 105 -4.64 -3.37 -5.88
CA LEU A 105 -4.64 -2.36 -6.95
C LEU A 105 -5.79 -2.56 -7.93
N GLU A 106 -6.07 -3.80 -8.34
CA GLU A 106 -7.18 -4.13 -9.23
C GLU A 106 -8.54 -3.79 -8.61
N GLU A 107 -8.75 -4.10 -7.34
CA GLU A 107 -9.97 -3.74 -6.61
C GLU A 107 -10.19 -2.23 -6.57
N ILE A 108 -9.13 -1.46 -6.27
CA ILE A 108 -9.19 -0.01 -6.21
C ILE A 108 -9.44 0.60 -7.60
N LEU A 109 -8.62 0.21 -8.58
CA LEU A 109 -8.63 0.78 -9.94
C LEU A 109 -9.81 0.29 -10.78
N GLY A 110 -10.37 -0.89 -10.47
CA GLY A 110 -11.39 -1.56 -11.29
C GLY A 110 -10.88 -2.04 -12.66
N VAL A 111 -9.55 -2.06 -12.86
CA VAL A 111 -8.90 -2.61 -14.07
C VAL A 111 -7.69 -3.41 -13.65
N ASN A 112 -7.42 -4.49 -14.38
CA ASN A 112 -6.28 -5.33 -14.08
C ASN A 112 -4.96 -4.56 -14.33
N PRO A 113 -4.15 -4.29 -13.29
CA PRO A 113 -2.91 -3.55 -13.47
C PRO A 113 -1.86 -4.38 -14.21
N ASN A 114 -1.97 -5.72 -14.26
CA ASN A 114 -1.00 -6.59 -14.94
C ASN A 114 -0.96 -6.41 -16.46
N SER A 115 -2.01 -5.85 -17.08
CA SER A 115 -1.95 -5.55 -18.51
C SER A 115 -1.05 -4.35 -18.83
N TYR A 116 -0.76 -3.49 -17.84
CA TYR A 116 -0.06 -2.22 -18.04
C TYR A 116 1.24 -2.07 -17.24
N LEU A 117 1.28 -2.54 -16.00
CA LEU A 117 2.44 -2.39 -15.11
C LEU A 117 3.69 -3.16 -15.55
N PRO A 118 3.61 -4.40 -16.09
CA PRO A 118 4.79 -5.12 -16.57
C PRO A 118 5.50 -4.44 -17.75
N GLN A 119 4.75 -3.70 -18.58
CA GLN A 119 5.31 -2.94 -19.70
C GLN A 119 6.07 -1.69 -19.23
N CYS A 120 5.77 -1.20 -18.03
CA CYS A 120 6.52 -0.12 -17.39
C CYS A 120 7.82 -0.67 -16.80
N LYS A 121 8.82 -0.93 -17.65
CA LYS A 121 10.09 -1.60 -17.29
C LYS A 121 10.81 -1.01 -16.07
N GLN A 122 10.55 0.25 -15.73
CA GLN A 122 10.85 0.83 -14.42
C GLN A 122 9.76 1.85 -14.06
N LEU A 123 8.91 1.53 -13.08
CA LEU A 123 8.03 2.51 -12.46
C LEU A 123 8.87 3.35 -11.51
N ALA A 124 9.54 4.39 -12.03
CA ALA A 124 10.23 5.37 -11.21
C ALA A 124 9.29 5.84 -10.08
N GLY A 125 9.74 5.67 -8.83
CA GLY A 125 8.94 5.95 -7.62
C GLY A 125 8.34 4.72 -6.93
N LEU A 126 8.44 3.51 -7.51
CA LEU A 126 7.97 2.27 -6.91
C LEU A 126 9.05 1.19 -6.83
N ARG A 127 9.00 0.42 -5.76
CA ARG A 127 9.76 -0.81 -5.56
C ARG A 127 8.83 -2.01 -5.67
N ARG A 128 9.13 -2.92 -6.59
CA ARG A 128 8.35 -4.14 -6.82
C ARG A 128 9.03 -5.31 -6.11
N GLU A 129 8.29 -6.03 -5.27
CA GLU A 129 8.77 -7.24 -4.61
C GLU A 129 7.80 -8.41 -4.86
N LYS A 130 8.36 -9.60 -5.07
CA LYS A 130 7.59 -10.83 -5.20
C LYS A 130 7.61 -11.55 -3.85
N HIS A 131 6.43 -11.74 -3.26
CA HIS A 131 6.24 -12.49 -2.03
C HIS A 131 5.38 -13.72 -2.34
N LYS A 132 6.00 -14.91 -2.35
CA LYS A 132 5.36 -16.17 -2.77
C LYS A 132 4.72 -16.02 -4.16
N ARG A 133 3.38 -16.11 -4.24
CA ARG A 133 2.58 -15.99 -5.47
C ARG A 133 2.08 -14.56 -5.76
N GLN A 134 2.34 -13.59 -4.87
CA GLN A 134 1.84 -12.23 -5.00
C GLN A 134 2.97 -11.25 -5.31
N VAL A 135 2.70 -10.29 -6.19
CA VAL A 135 3.56 -9.12 -6.41
C VAL A 135 3.01 -7.97 -5.59
N VAL A 136 3.88 -7.32 -4.82
CA VAL A 136 3.58 -6.17 -3.98
C VAL A 136 4.42 -4.99 -4.45
N TYR A 137 3.79 -3.82 -4.52
CA TYR A 137 4.41 -2.55 -4.83
C TYR A 137 4.50 -1.72 -3.56
N PHE A 138 5.70 -1.22 -3.30
CA PHE A 138 6.03 -0.31 -2.23
C PHE A 138 6.53 1.02 -2.79
N ALA A 139 6.52 2.07 -1.98
CA ALA A 139 7.17 3.32 -2.34
C ALA A 139 8.68 3.09 -2.54
N ALA A 140 9.30 3.85 -3.45
CA ALA A 140 10.75 3.81 -3.62
C ALA A 140 11.50 4.60 -2.53
N ASP A 141 10.82 5.49 -1.81
CA ASP A 141 11.39 6.20 -0.67
C ASP A 141 11.79 5.22 0.45
N LYS A 142 13.02 5.36 0.97
CA LYS A 142 13.64 4.35 1.85
C LYS A 142 12.90 4.19 3.18
N GLU A 143 12.48 5.28 3.80
CA GLU A 143 11.84 5.25 5.12
C GLU A 143 10.38 4.81 4.99
N LEU A 144 9.65 5.33 4.00
CA LEU A 144 8.30 4.87 3.71
C LEU A 144 8.28 3.39 3.30
N TYR A 145 9.26 2.94 2.51
CA TYR A 145 9.42 1.53 2.14
C TYR A 145 9.55 0.64 3.38
N LYS A 146 10.45 0.98 4.31
CA LYS A 146 10.65 0.20 5.55
C LYS A 146 9.36 0.12 6.36
N GLN A 147 8.68 1.26 6.57
CA GLN A 147 7.41 1.30 7.30
C GLN A 147 6.34 0.46 6.62
N GLN A 148 6.17 0.60 5.30
CA GLN A 148 5.19 -0.18 4.55
C GLN A 148 5.47 -1.68 4.61
N LYS A 149 6.74 -2.06 4.52
CA LYS A 149 7.16 -3.46 4.57
C LYS A 149 6.92 -4.05 5.96
N GLN A 150 7.31 -3.34 7.02
CA GLN A 150 7.04 -3.76 8.41
C GLN A 150 5.54 -3.85 8.69
N ASN A 151 4.72 -2.91 8.21
CA ASN A 151 3.27 -2.98 8.40
C ASN A 151 2.59 -4.11 7.62
N ARG A 152 3.17 -4.53 6.49
CA ARG A 152 2.64 -5.63 5.68
C ARG A 152 3.09 -6.99 6.20
N PHE A 153 4.37 -7.07 6.57
CA PHE A 153 5.03 -8.24 7.09
C PHE A 153 5.63 -7.84 8.44
N PRO A 154 4.78 -7.69 9.49
CA PRO A 154 5.31 -7.45 10.81
C PRO A 154 6.30 -8.57 11.14
N PRO A 155 7.43 -8.26 11.78
CA PRO A 155 8.26 -9.32 12.32
C PRO A 155 7.36 -10.22 13.15
N GLU A 156 7.54 -11.53 13.01
CA GLU A 156 6.99 -12.48 13.98
C GLU A 156 7.30 -11.89 15.37
N PRO A 157 6.30 -11.69 16.25
CA PRO A 157 6.59 -11.28 17.61
C PRO A 157 7.66 -12.24 18.09
N THR A 158 8.84 -11.70 18.46
CA THR A 158 10.03 -12.49 18.76
C THR A 158 9.57 -13.73 19.49
N ALA A 159 9.60 -14.88 18.81
CA ALA A 159 9.15 -16.11 19.43
C ALA A 159 9.93 -16.17 20.73
N LEU A 160 9.21 -16.09 21.87
CA LEU A 160 9.79 -16.02 23.19
C LEU A 160 11.00 -16.95 23.19
N LYS A 161 12.20 -16.44 23.46
CA LYS A 161 13.40 -17.29 23.46
C LYS A 161 13.16 -18.30 24.58
N LEU A 162 12.78 -19.52 24.21
CA LEU A 162 12.55 -20.60 25.15
C LEU A 162 13.80 -21.44 25.21
N PRO A 163 14.19 -21.90 26.42
CA PRO A 163 15.30 -22.80 26.54
C PRO A 163 15.01 -24.09 25.75
N PRO A 164 16.04 -24.74 25.18
CA PRO A 164 15.94 -26.08 24.61
C PRO A 164 15.19 -27.04 25.55
N ASP A 165 14.48 -28.04 25.02
CA ASP A 165 13.62 -28.93 25.80
C ASP A 165 14.32 -29.59 27.01
N ALA A 166 15.59 -29.97 26.85
CA ALA A 166 16.40 -30.53 27.94
C ALA A 166 16.60 -29.53 29.10
N ILE A 167 16.87 -28.27 28.77
CA ILE A 167 17.03 -27.19 29.74
C ILE A 167 15.68 -26.81 30.36
N THR A 168 14.60 -26.84 29.57
CA THR A 168 13.23 -26.64 30.06
C THR A 168 12.88 -27.63 31.17
N ILE A 169 13.22 -28.90 31.01
CA ILE A 169 13.00 -29.93 32.05
C ILE A 169 13.80 -29.59 33.31
N THR A 170 15.08 -29.22 33.17
CA THR A 170 15.93 -28.85 34.32
C THR A 170 15.38 -27.64 35.06
N VAL A 171 14.94 -26.60 34.34
CA VAL A 171 14.30 -25.41 34.93
C VAL A 171 13.03 -25.79 35.70
N LEU A 172 12.18 -26.66 35.14
CA LEU A 172 10.95 -27.11 35.81
C LEU A 172 11.22 -27.97 37.03
N VAL A 173 12.21 -28.87 36.97
CA VAL A 173 12.64 -29.68 38.11
C VAL A 173 13.15 -28.78 39.23
N GLU A 174 13.94 -27.76 38.90
CA GLU A 174 14.50 -26.85 39.89
C GLU A 174 13.43 -25.93 40.51
N LEU A 175 12.43 -25.53 39.72
CA LEU A 175 11.25 -24.82 40.21
C LEU A 175 10.43 -25.68 41.19
N VAL A 176 10.33 -27.00 40.96
CA VAL A 176 9.63 -27.93 41.87
C VAL A 176 10.40 -28.12 43.18
N LYS A 177 11.74 -28.20 43.13
CA LYS A 177 12.58 -28.27 44.33
C LYS A 177 12.57 -26.96 45.13
N HIS A 178 12.50 -25.83 44.41
CA HIS A 178 12.56 -24.49 44.98
C HIS A 178 11.38 -23.62 44.49
N PRO A 179 10.15 -23.88 44.96
CA PRO A 179 8.94 -23.16 44.52
C PRO A 179 8.96 -21.67 44.91
N GLY A 180 9.91 -21.26 45.75
CA GLY A 180 10.17 -19.89 46.18
C GLY A 180 10.86 -19.02 45.13
N SER A 181 11.68 -19.62 44.26
CA SER A 181 12.76 -18.92 43.56
C SER A 181 12.28 -18.00 42.43
N SER A 182 12.95 -16.86 42.27
CA SER A 182 12.76 -15.96 41.12
C SER A 182 13.49 -16.47 39.87
N PRO A 183 13.15 -16.00 38.66
CA PRO A 183 13.85 -16.35 37.41
C PRO A 183 15.37 -16.10 37.48
N GLU A 184 15.79 -15.04 38.18
CA GLU A 184 17.22 -14.70 38.38
C GLU A 184 17.91 -15.71 39.29
N GLN A 185 17.25 -16.14 40.37
CA GLN A 185 17.77 -17.14 41.29
C GLN A 185 17.90 -18.50 40.60
N LEU A 186 16.90 -18.90 39.82
CA LEU A 186 16.95 -20.13 39.03
C LEU A 186 18.05 -20.10 37.96
N SER A 187 18.26 -18.96 37.29
CA SER A 187 19.36 -18.78 36.33
C SER A 187 20.73 -18.93 37.01
N GLU A 188 20.91 -18.35 38.20
CA GLU A 188 22.16 -18.45 38.95
C GLU A 188 22.44 -19.89 39.42
N MET A 189 21.42 -20.60 39.89
CA MET A 189 21.53 -22.00 40.31
C MET A 189 21.87 -22.91 39.14
N LEU A 190 21.19 -22.76 38.01
CA LEU A 190 21.42 -23.57 36.81
C LEU A 190 22.80 -23.29 36.18
N ARG A 191 23.31 -22.07 36.26
CA ARG A 191 24.69 -21.75 35.83
C ARG A 191 25.74 -22.45 36.70
N ARG A 192 25.51 -22.60 38.01
CA ARG A 192 26.40 -23.36 38.90
C ARG A 192 26.41 -24.85 38.57
N GLU A 193 25.32 -25.38 38.03
CA GLU A 193 25.21 -26.75 37.52
C GLU A 193 25.69 -26.92 36.06
N GLY A 194 26.27 -25.86 35.46
CA GLY A 194 26.85 -25.90 34.11
C GLY A 194 25.85 -25.68 32.97
N CYS A 195 24.63 -25.23 33.26
CA CYS A 195 23.64 -24.87 32.25
C CYS A 195 23.67 -23.37 31.94
N GLU A 196 23.95 -22.99 30.69
CA GLU A 196 23.85 -21.59 30.25
C GLU A 196 22.39 -21.21 29.94
N VAL A 197 21.70 -20.68 30.95
CA VAL A 197 20.32 -20.18 30.84
C VAL A 197 20.25 -18.78 31.41
N ASP A 198 19.57 -17.87 30.71
CA ASP A 198 19.36 -16.50 31.14
C ASP A 198 18.01 -16.30 31.84
N ALA A 199 17.93 -15.33 32.74
CA ALA A 199 16.72 -15.05 33.53
C ALA A 199 15.53 -14.72 32.64
N ASP A 200 15.74 -13.95 31.57
CA ASP A 200 14.72 -13.63 30.56
C ASP A 200 14.17 -14.89 29.87
N MET A 201 15.02 -15.90 29.66
CA MET A 201 14.63 -17.17 29.03
C MET A 201 13.73 -18.00 29.94
N ILE A 202 14.03 -17.99 31.24
CA ILE A 202 13.23 -18.64 32.29
C ILE A 202 11.91 -17.91 32.48
N ASP A 203 11.92 -16.58 32.54
CA ASP A 203 10.70 -15.78 32.72
C ASP A 203 9.72 -15.98 31.55
N ASN A 204 10.23 -15.98 30.32
CA ASN A 204 9.49 -16.30 29.11
C ASN A 204 8.87 -17.71 29.12
N LEU A 205 9.59 -18.70 29.66
CA LEU A 205 9.10 -20.07 29.82
C LEU A 205 7.99 -20.15 30.86
N LEU A 206 8.17 -19.51 32.03
CA LEU A 206 7.16 -19.49 33.09
C LEU A 206 5.88 -18.78 32.63
N GLU A 207 6.01 -17.69 31.86
CA GLU A 207 4.87 -16.97 31.30
C GLU A 207 4.11 -17.82 30.28
N ARG A 208 4.82 -18.47 29.35
CA ARG A 208 4.21 -19.32 28.33
C ARG A 208 3.41 -20.48 28.91
N HIS A 209 3.90 -21.06 30.00
CA HIS A 209 3.28 -22.21 30.65
C HIS A 209 2.35 -21.84 31.82
N GLY A 210 2.13 -20.55 32.08
CA GLY A 210 1.22 -20.08 33.14
C GLY A 210 1.71 -20.39 34.56
N LEU A 211 3.03 -20.51 34.75
CA LEU A 211 3.69 -20.87 36.01
C LEU A 211 4.17 -19.64 36.81
N LYS A 212 3.90 -18.42 36.32
CA LYS A 212 4.15 -17.19 37.08
C LYS A 212 3.28 -17.19 38.35
N LYS A 213 3.90 -16.94 39.51
CA LYS A 213 3.17 -16.80 40.78
C LYS A 213 2.11 -15.72 40.64
N LYS A 214 0.87 -16.05 41.00
CA LYS A 214 -0.11 -15.03 41.35
C LYS A 214 0.36 -14.39 42.65
N PRO A 215 0.37 -13.06 42.79
CA PRO A 215 0.58 -12.45 44.08
C PRO A 215 -0.53 -12.95 44.99
N ASN A 216 -0.17 -13.64 46.07
CA ASN A 216 -1.10 -13.90 47.16
C ASN A 216 -1.55 -12.52 47.66
N MET A 217 -2.80 -12.18 47.37
CA MET A 217 -3.54 -11.20 48.14
C MET A 217 -3.67 -11.81 49.54
N SER A 218 -2.80 -11.39 50.44
CA SER A 218 -2.99 -11.58 51.88
C SER A 218 -4.30 -10.90 52.29
N GLU A 219 -5.05 -11.60 53.14
CA GLU A 219 -6.35 -11.25 53.74
C GLU A 219 -6.45 -9.82 54.30
#